data_AF-A0A7Z1JZR4-F1
#
_entry.id   AF-A0A7Z1JZR4-F1
#
_cell.length_a   1.000
_cell.length_b   1.000
_cell.length_c   1.000
_cell.angle_alpha   90.00
_cell.angle_beta   90.00
_cell.angle_gamma   90.00
#
_symmetry.space_group_name_H-M   'P 1'
#
loop_
_entity.id
_entity.type
_entity.pdbx_description
1 polymer ?
#
loop_
_entity_poly.entity_id
_entity_poly.type
_entity_poly.pdbx_seq_one_letter_code
_entity_poly.pdbx_strand_id
1 'polypeptide(L)'
;MEKYTPHYDLAVIKADVRRLGGRAFTLAAKQTGARLGLSIKEMQEVVFELQNRMLYKSMTTYADHRVWQDVYHINSHGLEIYIKVTYCTAGNPPVISFKKKSS
;
A
#
# COMPACT_ATOMS: atom_id res chain seq x y z
N MET A 1 -11.15 -15.01 -2.35
CA MET A 1 -11.21 -14.72 -3.80
C MET A 1 -10.06 -13.79 -4.16
N GLU A 2 -9.50 -13.92 -5.36
CA GLU A 2 -8.38 -13.11 -5.88
C GLU A 2 -8.70 -12.62 -7.29
N LYS A 3 -8.26 -11.41 -7.65
CA LYS A 3 -8.35 -10.82 -9.00
C LYS A 3 -7.07 -10.04 -9.33
N TYR A 4 -6.86 -9.78 -10.62
CA TYR A 4 -5.71 -9.03 -11.15
C TYR A 4 -6.08 -7.61 -11.62
N THR A 5 -7.16 -7.07 -11.06
CA THR A 5 -7.58 -5.68 -11.27
C THR A 5 -7.65 -4.99 -9.90
N PRO A 6 -7.12 -3.77 -9.73
CA PRO A 6 -7.18 -3.08 -8.45
C PRO A 6 -8.63 -3.00 -7.95
N HIS A 7 -8.83 -3.10 -6.64
CA HIS A 7 -10.12 -2.82 -6.05
C HIS A 7 -10.29 -1.33 -5.79
N TYR A 8 -9.22 -0.65 -5.38
CA TYR A 8 -9.24 0.77 -5.11
C TYR A 8 -8.64 1.56 -6.26
N ASP A 9 -9.20 2.75 -6.52
CA ASP A 9 -8.62 3.68 -7.48
C ASP A 9 -7.28 4.21 -6.95
N LEU A 10 -6.22 3.97 -7.70
CA LEU A 10 -4.88 4.41 -7.37
C LEU A 10 -4.75 5.94 -7.31
N ALA A 11 -5.54 6.68 -8.08
CA ALA A 11 -5.57 8.14 -7.99
C ALA A 11 -6.10 8.60 -6.63
N VAL A 12 -7.13 7.94 -6.10
CA VAL A 12 -7.70 8.21 -4.78
C VAL A 12 -6.69 7.88 -3.68
N ILE A 13 -6.01 6.74 -3.77
CA ILE A 13 -4.94 6.35 -2.82
C ILE A 13 -3.87 7.44 -2.75
N LYS A 14 -3.39 7.92 -3.91
CA LYS A 14 -2.37 8.98 -3.97
C LYS A 14 -2.88 10.31 -3.41
N ALA A 15 -4.13 10.66 -3.68
CA ALA A 15 -4.75 11.86 -3.13
C ALA A 15 -4.82 11.81 -1.60
N ASP A 16 -5.21 10.67 -1.02
CA ASP A 16 -5.26 10.49 0.43
C ASP A 16 -3.87 10.56 1.08
N VAL A 17 -2.86 9.92 0.50
CA VAL A 17 -1.48 9.99 1.00
C VAL A 17 -0.95 11.42 0.96
N ARG A 18 -1.29 12.17 -0.09
CA ARG A 18 -0.93 13.59 -0.18
C ARG A 18 -1.63 14.44 0.88
N ARG A 19 -2.92 14.21 1.11
CA ARG A 19 -3.73 14.93 2.10
C ARG A 19 -3.31 14.64 3.55
N LEU A 20 -3.00 13.39 3.87
CA LEU A 20 -2.77 12.93 5.24
C LEU A 20 -1.29 12.96 5.63
N GLY A 21 -0.39 13.02 4.66
CA GLY A 21 1.04 12.95 4.91
C GLY A 21 1.42 11.66 5.65
N GLY A 22 2.26 11.79 6.67
CA GLY A 22 2.63 10.66 7.54
C GLY A 22 1.46 9.98 8.26
N ARG A 23 0.26 10.59 8.34
CA ARG A 23 -0.92 9.97 8.96
C ARG A 23 -1.58 8.90 8.07
N ALA A 24 -1.22 8.83 6.78
CA ALA A 24 -1.67 7.76 5.90
C ALA A 24 -1.07 6.39 6.25
N PHE A 25 0.01 6.35 7.03
CA PHE A 25 0.69 5.12 7.41
C PHE A 25 0.36 4.75 8.86
N THR A 26 0.01 3.49 9.08
CA THR A 26 -0.12 2.93 10.43
C THR A 26 1.22 2.91 11.14
N LEU A 27 1.23 2.80 12.47
CA LEU A 27 2.47 2.69 13.23
C LEU A 27 3.35 1.51 12.75
N ALA A 28 2.73 0.35 12.51
CA ALA A 28 3.41 -0.83 11.99
C ALA A 28 4.03 -0.61 10.60
N ALA A 29 3.34 0.14 9.73
CA ALA A 29 3.86 0.50 8.42
C ALA A 29 5.07 1.43 8.51
N LYS A 30 5.00 2.46 9.37
CA LYS A 30 6.14 3.36 9.63
C LYS A 30 7.35 2.61 10.16
N GLN A 31 7.14 1.71 11.13
CA GLN A 31 8.21 0.87 11.66
C GLN A 31 8.81 -0.04 10.59
N THR A 32 8.00 -0.58 9.68
CA THR A 32 8.52 -1.43 8.61
C THR A 32 9.24 -0.63 7.54
N GLY A 33 8.74 0.55 7.16
CA GLY A 33 9.45 1.49 6.30
C GLY A 33 10.80 1.89 6.89
N ALA A 34 10.84 2.25 8.18
CA ALA A 34 12.08 2.57 8.88
C ALA A 34 13.08 1.40 8.90
N ARG A 35 12.61 0.15 9.11
CA ARG A 35 13.46 -1.06 9.00
C ARG A 35 14.01 -1.30 7.60
N LEU A 36 13.33 -0.80 6.57
CA LEU A 36 13.80 -0.81 5.18
C LEU A 36 14.74 0.36 4.87
N GLY A 37 14.99 1.26 5.82
CA GLY A 37 15.79 2.47 5.61
C GLY A 37 15.02 3.62 4.98
N LEU A 38 13.69 3.54 4.90
CA LEU A 38 12.85 4.57 4.31
C LEU A 38 12.34 5.54 5.38
N SER A 39 12.54 6.84 5.14
CA SER A 39 11.85 7.93 5.82
C SER A 39 10.38 7.99 5.41
N ILE A 40 9.57 8.75 6.16
CA ILE A 40 8.15 8.96 5.81
C ILE A 40 8.01 9.61 4.43
N LYS A 41 8.91 10.53 4.07
CA LYS A 41 8.90 11.20 2.76
C LYS A 41 9.15 10.19 1.64
N GLU A 42 10.15 9.33 1.79
CA GLU A 42 10.44 8.27 0.81
C GLU A 42 9.29 7.26 0.72
N MET A 43 8.66 6.90 1.85
CA MET A 43 7.45 6.06 1.84
C MET A 43 6.32 6.69 1.01
N GLN A 44 6.14 8.02 1.06
CA GLN A 44 5.17 8.72 0.21
C GLN A 44 5.57 8.71 -1.27
N GLU A 45 6.85 8.95 -1.55
CA GLU A 45 7.41 8.92 -2.91
C GLU A 45 7.18 7.55 -3.57
N VAL A 46 7.47 6.45 -2.87
CA VAL A 46 7.20 5.09 -3.37
C VAL A 46 5.70 4.90 -3.69
N VAL A 47 4.78 5.41 -2.86
CA VAL A 47 3.34 5.32 -3.17
C VAL A 47 2.97 6.18 -4.38
N PHE A 48 3.60 7.33 -4.57
CA PHE A 48 3.37 8.18 -5.74
C PHE A 48 3.93 7.60 -7.04
N GLU A 49 4.95 6.74 -6.97
CA GLU A 49 5.51 6.01 -8.12
C GLU A 49 4.62 4.84 -8.60
N LEU A 50 3.72 4.33 -7.74
CA LEU A 50 2.85 3.21 -8.08
C LEU A 50 2.06 3.45 -9.37
N GLN A 51 1.88 2.39 -10.14
CA GLN A 51 1.05 2.35 -11.34
C GLN A 51 0.16 1.11 -11.32
N ASN A 52 -0.99 1.15 -12.00
CA ASN A 52 -1.94 0.04 -12.00
C ASN A 52 -1.32 -1.29 -12.48
N ARG A 53 -0.35 -1.22 -13.43
CA ARG A 53 0.39 -2.40 -13.92
C ARG A 53 1.28 -3.07 -12.86
N MET A 54 1.58 -2.36 -11.77
CA MET A 54 2.37 -2.88 -10.65
C MET A 54 1.50 -3.65 -9.65
N LEU A 55 0.19 -3.77 -9.88
CA LEU A 55 -0.65 -4.63 -9.07
C LEU A 55 -0.15 -6.07 -9.21
N TYR A 56 0.28 -6.64 -8.09
CA TYR A 56 0.61 -8.05 -7.99
C TYR A 56 -0.69 -8.87 -7.90
N LYS A 57 -1.60 -8.46 -7.01
CA LYS A 57 -2.94 -9.03 -6.89
C LYS A 57 -3.86 -8.18 -6.03
N SER A 58 -5.16 -8.39 -6.16
CA SER A 58 -6.18 -7.89 -5.24
C SER A 58 -6.94 -9.08 -4.65
N MET A 59 -6.98 -9.18 -3.32
CA MET A 59 -7.60 -10.32 -2.64
C MET A 59 -8.44 -9.88 -1.43
N THR A 60 -9.50 -10.63 -1.16
CA THR A 60 -10.31 -10.48 0.06
C THR A 60 -10.04 -11.63 1.03
N THR A 61 -10.37 -11.43 2.31
CA THR A 61 -10.30 -12.52 3.30
C THR A 61 -11.58 -13.35 3.30
N TYR A 62 -11.52 -14.59 3.79
CA TYR A 62 -12.73 -15.41 4.00
C TYR A 62 -13.61 -14.87 5.14
N ALA A 63 -12.98 -14.23 6.14
CA ALA A 63 -13.66 -13.67 7.30
C ALA A 63 -14.53 -12.45 6.94
N ASP A 64 -14.07 -11.63 5.99
CA ASP A 64 -14.84 -10.53 5.44
C ASP A 64 -14.54 -10.38 3.94
N HIS A 65 -15.55 -10.66 3.11
CA HIS A 65 -15.49 -10.56 1.66
C HIS A 65 -15.68 -9.12 1.14
N ARG A 66 -15.98 -8.17 2.03
CA ARG A 66 -16.11 -6.74 1.70
C ARG A 66 -14.79 -6.00 1.77
N VAL A 67 -13.81 -6.54 2.50
CA VAL A 67 -12.50 -5.91 2.69
C VAL A 67 -11.48 -6.46 1.69
N TRP A 68 -11.19 -5.66 0.68
CA TRP A 68 -10.19 -5.98 -0.33
C TRP A 68 -8.81 -5.45 0.04
N GLN A 69 -7.78 -6.21 -0.29
CA GLN A 69 -6.39 -5.87 -0.12
C GLN A 69 -5.74 -5.83 -1.50
N ASP A 70 -5.42 -4.63 -1.97
CA ASP A 70 -4.62 -4.45 -3.18
C ASP A 70 -3.15 -4.57 -2.80
N VAL A 71 -2.44 -5.48 -3.45
CA VAL A 71 -1.01 -5.70 -3.26
C VAL A 71 -0.29 -5.24 -4.51
N TYR A 72 0.54 -4.22 -4.37
CA TYR A 72 1.42 -3.72 -5.42
C TYR A 72 2.85 -4.20 -5.19
N HIS A 73 3.60 -4.33 -6.26
CA HIS A 73 5.00 -4.71 -6.27
C HIS A 73 5.82 -3.70 -7.05
N ILE A 74 6.79 -3.07 -6.41
CA ILE A 74 7.60 -2.00 -6.99
C ILE A 74 9.07 -2.17 -6.60
N ASN A 75 9.98 -1.86 -7.54
CA ASN A 75 11.38 -1.61 -7.23
C ASN A 75 11.58 -0.10 -7.11
N SER A 76 11.99 0.36 -5.93
CA SER A 76 12.24 1.78 -5.66
C SER A 76 13.29 1.91 -4.57
N HIS A 77 14.13 2.95 -4.64
CA HIS A 77 15.24 3.19 -3.70
C HIS A 77 16.19 1.97 -3.56
N GLY A 78 16.37 1.20 -4.64
CA GLY A 78 17.19 -0.02 -4.63
C GLY A 78 16.58 -1.20 -3.87
N LEU A 79 15.30 -1.11 -3.50
CA LEU A 79 14.57 -2.13 -2.74
C LEU A 79 13.43 -2.72 -3.56
N GLU A 80 13.21 -4.02 -3.38
CA GLU A 80 12.03 -4.71 -3.89
C GLU A 80 10.94 -4.73 -2.81
N ILE A 81 9.86 -3.98 -3.03
CA ILE A 81 8.87 -3.60 -2.02
C ILE A 81 7.50 -4.12 -2.44
N TYR A 82 6.84 -4.84 -1.51
CA TYR A 82 5.40 -5.07 -1.58
C TYR A 82 4.65 -4.02 -0.78
N ILE A 83 3.70 -3.36 -1.44
CA ILE A 83 2.81 -2.39 -0.82
C ILE A 83 1.41 -2.98 -0.74
N LYS A 84 0.89 -3.16 0.47
CA LYS A 84 -0.49 -3.57 0.69
C LYS A 84 -1.34 -2.35 0.99
N VAL A 85 -2.45 -2.17 0.28
CA VAL A 85 -3.42 -1.11 0.47
C VAL A 85 -4.78 -1.71 0.84
N THR A 86 -5.41 -1.17 1.88
CA THR A 86 -6.74 -1.60 2.32
C THR A 86 -7.50 -0.39 2.87
N TYR A 87 -8.74 -0.19 2.44
CA TYR A 87 -9.63 0.78 3.07
C TYR A 87 -10.52 0.05 4.09
N CYS A 88 -10.65 0.61 5.30
CA CYS A 88 -11.72 0.17 6.19
C CYS A 88 -13.05 0.75 5.71
N THR A 89 -14.12 -0.02 5.87
CA THR A 89 -15.50 0.24 5.44
C THR A 89 -16.12 1.55 5.96
N ALA A 90 -15.45 2.29 6.85
CA ALA A 90 -15.89 3.54 7.45
C ALA A 90 -15.29 4.81 6.80
N GLY A 91 -14.79 4.75 5.56
CA GLY A 91 -14.18 5.92 4.89
C GLY A 91 -12.83 6.33 5.49
N ASN A 92 -12.19 5.42 6.21
CA ASN A 92 -10.88 5.65 6.82
C ASN A 92 -9.76 5.67 5.78
N PRO A 93 -8.64 6.33 6.08
CA PRO A 93 -7.46 6.32 5.23
C PRO A 93 -7.02 4.92 4.80
N PRO A 94 -6.35 4.79 3.64
CA PRO A 94 -5.78 3.52 3.24
C PRO A 94 -4.73 3.07 4.28
N VAL A 95 -4.83 1.84 4.74
CA VAL A 95 -3.76 1.19 5.49
C VAL A 95 -2.72 0.72 4.49
N ILE A 96 -1.55 1.37 4.49
CA ILE A 96 -0.43 1.05 3.60
C ILE A 96 0.64 0.30 4.37
N SER A 97 1.00 -0.92 3.97
CA SER A 97 2.08 -1.70 4.61
C SER A 97 3.20 -2.03 3.63
N PHE A 98 4.45 -1.95 4.09
CA PHE A 98 5.64 -2.30 3.31
C PHE A 98 6.14 -3.68 3.72
N LYS A 99 6.53 -4.53 2.77
CA LYS A 99 7.19 -5.80 3.05
C LYS A 99 8.36 -5.99 2.09
N LYS A 100 9.54 -6.37 2.62
CA LYS A 100 10.65 -6.83 1.80
C LYS A 100 10.24 -8.14 1.12
N LYS A 101 10.62 -8.34 -0.15
CA LYS A 101 10.61 -9.70 -0.70
C LYS A 101 11.61 -10.54 0.09
N SER A 102 11.12 -11.56 0.79
CA SER A 102 11.99 -12.61 1.30
C SER A 102 12.48 -13.38 0.08
N SER A 103 13.79 -13.34 -0.17
CA SER A 103 14.45 -14.25 -1.11
C SER A 103 14.30 -15.70 -0.68
#